data_AF-A0A9W8DGK2-F1
#
_entry.id   AF-A0A9W8DGK2-F1
#
_cell.length_a   1.000
_cell.length_b   1.000
_cell.length_c   1.000
_cell.angle_alpha   90.00
_cell.angle_beta   90.00
_cell.angle_gamma   90.00
#
_symmetry.space_group_name_H-M   'P 1'
#
loop_
_entity.id
_entity.type
_entity.pdbx_description
1 polymer ?
#
loop_
_entity_poly.entity_id
_entity_poly.type
_entity_poly.pdbx_seq_one_letter_code
_entity_poly.pdbx_strand_id
1 'polypeptide(L)'
;MSSFRKRVPESQVKLPPATKLNPHSAQLLVSTGVPSLDDLLGGGMPVGGMLMIEEDRQTGYSNTLLSYFSSQAIAAGHKLCVVNADQDVDLKAQLPGWATNETPQAEASASTRKDEDTMKIAWRYQNMPRVDSEGSHTGANSANSQEVPFCDRFDLMLRIQPQAVDQAQVEVFDERRLLELANGAKYAGDMYECVLDKISEMINDGFSSLKPTSAPAANRNILRIELASLGSGFWSGSNSLSILKFLYRLRGMLRYSYAVCMISFPVHLYEDAGVRLPVVRRIEHLCDAVIELESFEGTYAKPADIVARQMKGNAATQEYHGFVHIHKLPRLNSLTASMGRLSLLHTGGGSANNLAFRLRRKKFSIETYHLPIEGGVSERRVPKDDPKALRPGISVGGGMGCGSTPGRQDPLEF
;
A
#
# COMPACT_ATOMS: atom_id res chain seq x y z
N MET A 1 -19.86 -29.55 29.03
CA MET A 1 -20.13 -29.04 27.66
C MET A 1 -20.75 -27.67 27.79
N SER A 2 -20.00 -26.61 27.50
CA SER A 2 -20.48 -25.23 27.68
C SER A 2 -21.38 -24.84 26.51
N SER A 3 -22.69 -24.73 26.76
CA SER A 3 -23.75 -24.51 25.77
C SER A 3 -24.07 -23.03 25.54
N PHE A 4 -23.05 -22.17 25.41
CA PHE A 4 -23.28 -20.78 25.02
C PHE A 4 -23.53 -20.70 23.50
N ARG A 5 -24.78 -20.91 23.08
CA ARG A 5 -25.22 -20.45 21.76
C ARG A 5 -25.47 -18.94 21.83
N LYS A 6 -24.57 -18.17 21.21
CA LYS A 6 -24.73 -16.72 21.04
C LYS A 6 -26.01 -16.50 20.22
N ARG A 7 -27.06 -15.91 20.82
CA ARG A 7 -28.23 -15.41 20.08
C ARG A 7 -27.71 -14.36 19.10
N VAL A 8 -27.65 -14.70 17.81
CA VAL A 8 -27.43 -13.73 16.75
C VAL A 8 -28.80 -13.08 16.50
N PRO A 9 -28.98 -11.78 16.78
CA PRO A 9 -30.24 -11.10 16.46
C PRO A 9 -30.47 -11.17 14.94
N GLU A 10 -31.68 -11.53 14.53
CA GLU A 10 -32.08 -11.76 13.13
C GLU A 10 -31.98 -10.54 12.19
N SER A 11 -31.60 -9.36 12.69
CA SER A 11 -31.50 -8.13 11.88
C SER A 11 -30.16 -7.41 12.03
N GLN A 12 -29.03 -8.14 11.99
CA GLN A 12 -27.75 -7.46 11.86
C GLN A 12 -27.67 -6.78 10.49
N VAL A 13 -27.49 -5.46 10.47
CA VAL A 13 -27.35 -4.68 9.23
C VAL A 13 -26.21 -5.27 8.43
N LYS A 14 -26.50 -5.77 7.23
CA LYS A 14 -25.50 -6.34 6.34
C LYS A 14 -24.52 -5.24 5.95
N LEU A 15 -23.22 -5.49 6.17
CA LEU A 15 -22.18 -4.59 5.71
C LEU A 15 -22.16 -4.55 4.17
N PRO A 16 -21.70 -3.44 3.56
CA PRO A 16 -21.44 -3.41 2.13
C PRO A 16 -20.51 -4.57 1.71
N PRO A 17 -20.63 -5.09 0.47
CA PRO A 17 -19.79 -6.18 -0.01
C PRO A 17 -18.30 -5.84 0.09
N ALA A 18 -17.43 -6.85 0.24
CA ALA A 18 -15.96 -6.67 0.32
C ALA A 18 -15.48 -5.61 1.34
N THR A 19 -16.23 -5.40 2.43
CA THR A 19 -15.84 -4.52 3.53
C THR A 19 -15.66 -5.31 4.82
N LYS A 20 -14.80 -4.80 5.71
CA LYS A 20 -14.61 -5.38 7.05
C LYS A 20 -14.55 -4.29 8.11
N LEU A 21 -14.93 -4.61 9.34
CA LEU A 21 -14.75 -3.69 10.46
C LEU A 21 -13.35 -3.84 11.03
N ASN A 22 -12.70 -2.70 11.28
CA ASN A 22 -11.48 -2.68 12.08
C ASN A 22 -11.81 -3.18 13.50
N PRO A 23 -11.14 -4.22 14.02
CA PRO A 23 -11.43 -4.78 15.34
C PRO A 23 -11.29 -3.77 16.50
N HIS A 24 -10.45 -2.74 16.34
CA HIS A 24 -10.14 -1.80 17.41
C HIS A 24 -10.91 -0.48 17.29
N SER A 25 -11.00 0.09 16.09
CA SER A 25 -11.66 1.37 15.87
C SER A 25 -13.13 1.22 15.44
N ALA A 26 -13.61 -0.01 15.19
CA ALA A 26 -14.93 -0.31 14.63
C ALA A 26 -15.22 0.41 13.31
N GLN A 27 -14.18 0.88 12.61
CA GLN A 27 -14.30 1.56 11.34
C GLN A 27 -14.54 0.58 10.22
N LEU A 28 -15.41 0.95 9.29
CA LEU A 28 -15.58 0.21 8.06
C LEU A 28 -14.35 0.44 7.18
N LEU A 29 -13.67 -0.64 6.79
CA LEU A 29 -12.48 -0.64 5.97
C LEU A 29 -12.78 -1.25 4.60
N VAL A 30 -12.05 -0.76 3.60
CA VAL A 30 -12.00 -1.28 2.23
C VAL A 30 -10.55 -1.58 1.86
N SER A 31 -10.32 -2.60 1.04
CA SER A 31 -8.98 -2.92 0.55
C SER A 31 -8.51 -1.92 -0.51
N THR A 32 -7.22 -1.56 -0.48
CA THR A 32 -6.53 -0.83 -1.56
C THR A 32 -6.27 -1.68 -2.80
N GLY A 33 -6.49 -3.01 -2.73
CA GLY A 33 -6.09 -3.97 -3.76
C GLY A 33 -4.64 -4.45 -3.59
N VAL A 34 -3.88 -3.85 -2.67
CA VAL A 34 -2.50 -4.25 -2.35
C VAL A 34 -2.43 -4.65 -0.88
N PRO A 35 -2.34 -5.96 -0.56
CA PRO A 35 -2.36 -6.43 0.83
C PRO A 35 -1.30 -5.81 1.75
N SER A 36 -0.09 -5.57 1.24
CA SER A 36 0.97 -4.93 2.02
C SER A 36 0.69 -3.45 2.32
N LEU A 37 -0.04 -2.75 1.44
CA LEU A 37 -0.48 -1.38 1.70
C LEU A 37 -1.66 -1.38 2.68
N ASP A 38 -2.56 -2.37 2.60
CA ASP A 38 -3.61 -2.53 3.59
C ASP A 38 -3.05 -2.77 4.99
N ASP A 39 -2.03 -3.63 5.14
CA ASP A 39 -1.31 -3.83 6.40
C ASP A 39 -0.74 -2.50 6.93
N LEU A 40 -0.11 -1.73 6.03
CA LEU A 40 0.43 -0.41 6.32
C LEU A 40 -0.63 0.55 6.90
N LEU A 41 -1.84 0.51 6.36
CA LEU A 41 -2.93 1.39 6.77
C LEU A 41 -3.68 0.87 8.02
N GLY A 42 -3.26 -0.25 8.60
CA GLY A 42 -3.92 -0.87 9.75
C GLY A 42 -5.08 -1.79 9.37
N GLY A 43 -4.93 -2.50 8.25
CA GLY A 43 -5.86 -3.50 7.72
C GLY A 43 -6.69 -3.05 6.51
N GLY A 44 -6.46 -1.85 5.98
CA GLY A 44 -7.17 -1.28 4.82
C GLY A 44 -7.46 0.21 4.99
N MET A 45 -8.07 0.82 3.97
CA MET A 45 -8.49 2.22 4.01
C MET A 45 -9.83 2.37 4.74
N PRO A 46 -9.98 3.32 5.68
CA PRO A 46 -11.26 3.59 6.30
C PRO A 46 -12.21 4.31 5.35
N VAL A 47 -13.46 3.85 5.31
CA VAL A 47 -14.55 4.51 4.60
C VAL A 47 -14.75 5.92 5.15
N GLY A 48 -14.95 6.86 4.24
CA GLY A 48 -14.98 8.29 4.50
C GLY A 48 -13.58 8.91 4.60
N GLY A 49 -12.50 8.15 4.33
CA GLY A 49 -11.11 8.60 4.35
C GLY A 49 -10.52 8.95 2.99
N MET A 50 -9.39 9.66 3.01
CA MET A 50 -8.61 10.07 1.85
C MET A 50 -7.13 9.68 2.01
N LEU A 51 -6.60 8.89 1.08
CA LEU A 51 -5.18 8.57 0.99
C LEU A 51 -4.56 9.34 -0.19
N MET A 52 -3.48 10.05 0.08
CA MET A 52 -2.64 10.65 -0.95
C MET A 52 -1.35 9.84 -1.12
N ILE A 53 -0.99 9.61 -2.36
CA ILE A 53 0.24 8.98 -2.82
C ILE A 53 1.04 10.08 -3.51
N GLU A 54 2.17 10.47 -2.92
CA GLU A 54 3.10 11.40 -3.56
C GLU A 54 3.90 10.65 -4.62
N GLU A 55 3.82 11.16 -5.85
CA GLU A 55 4.44 10.54 -7.03
C GLU A 55 5.92 10.89 -7.10
N ASP A 56 6.71 9.93 -7.58
CA ASP A 56 8.08 10.18 -7.97
C ASP A 56 8.17 10.82 -9.36
N ARG A 57 9.34 11.38 -9.69
CA ARG A 57 9.52 12.23 -10.88
C ARG A 57 9.46 11.50 -12.23
N GLN A 58 9.77 10.20 -12.26
CA GLN A 58 10.12 9.51 -13.53
C GLN A 58 9.50 8.13 -13.70
N THR A 59 8.68 7.66 -12.76
CA THR A 59 8.07 6.33 -12.87
C THR A 59 6.56 6.37 -12.70
N GLY A 60 5.91 5.23 -12.96
CA GLY A 60 4.44 5.07 -12.88
C GLY A 60 4.00 4.20 -11.70
N TYR A 61 4.77 4.10 -10.62
CA TYR A 61 4.40 3.24 -9.48
C TYR A 61 3.13 3.74 -8.76
N SER A 62 2.91 5.05 -8.70
CA SER A 62 1.66 5.64 -8.19
C SER A 62 0.46 5.18 -9.02
N ASN A 63 0.54 5.26 -10.35
CA ASN A 63 -0.49 4.79 -11.27
C ASN A 63 -0.75 3.28 -11.14
N THR A 64 0.29 2.51 -10.81
CA THR A 64 0.13 1.08 -10.51
C THR A 64 -0.74 0.88 -9.27
N LEU A 65 -0.50 1.62 -8.18
CA LEU A 65 -1.34 1.56 -6.96
C LEU A 65 -2.78 2.01 -7.22
N LEU A 66 -2.98 3.07 -7.99
CA LEU A 66 -4.32 3.51 -8.42
C LEU A 66 -5.03 2.41 -9.22
N SER A 67 -4.32 1.75 -10.14
CA SER A 67 -4.87 0.64 -10.93
C SER A 67 -5.31 -0.55 -10.06
N TYR A 68 -4.56 -0.88 -9.01
CA TYR A 68 -5.02 -1.87 -8.01
C TYR A 68 -6.29 -1.42 -7.30
N PHE A 69 -6.35 -0.15 -6.89
CA PHE A 69 -7.52 0.41 -6.20
C PHE A 69 -8.80 0.37 -7.06
N SER A 70 -8.67 0.70 -8.34
CA SER A 70 -9.74 0.61 -9.34
C SER A 70 -10.14 -0.84 -9.65
N SER A 71 -9.17 -1.74 -9.82
CA SER A 71 -9.46 -3.16 -10.07
C SER A 71 -10.18 -3.80 -8.88
N GLN A 72 -9.79 -3.44 -7.66
CA GLN A 72 -10.48 -3.86 -6.44
C GLN A 72 -11.88 -3.27 -6.32
N ALA A 73 -12.14 -2.08 -6.87
CA ALA A 73 -13.49 -1.53 -6.95
C ALA A 73 -14.40 -2.42 -7.79
N ILE A 74 -13.94 -2.77 -8.98
CA ILE A 74 -14.69 -3.58 -9.95
C ILE A 74 -14.90 -5.00 -9.43
N ALA A 75 -13.86 -5.66 -8.93
CA ALA A 75 -13.95 -7.01 -8.37
C ALA A 75 -14.92 -7.08 -7.17
N ALA A 76 -14.96 -6.03 -6.36
CA ALA A 76 -15.87 -5.93 -5.22
C ALA A 76 -17.31 -5.53 -5.57
N GLY A 77 -17.60 -5.14 -6.82
CA GLY A 77 -18.90 -4.57 -7.21
C GLY A 77 -19.18 -3.17 -6.63
N HIS A 78 -18.14 -2.43 -6.26
CA HIS A 78 -18.25 -1.05 -5.82
C HIS A 78 -18.44 -0.09 -7.00
N LYS A 79 -19.09 1.06 -6.77
CA LYS A 79 -19.10 2.14 -7.77
C LYS A 79 -17.72 2.78 -7.81
N LEU A 80 -17.18 2.99 -9.00
CA LEU A 80 -15.87 3.59 -9.23
C LEU A 80 -16.03 4.94 -9.95
N CYS A 81 -15.38 5.98 -9.44
CA CYS A 81 -15.20 7.26 -10.12
C CYS A 81 -13.71 7.42 -10.40
N VAL A 82 -13.32 7.54 -11.67
CA VAL A 82 -11.94 7.80 -12.08
C VAL A 82 -11.86 9.20 -12.66
N VAL A 83 -10.94 10.01 -12.14
CA VAL A 83 -10.70 11.37 -12.61
C VAL A 83 -9.23 11.49 -13.00
N ASN A 84 -8.97 11.81 -14.26
CA ASN A 84 -7.62 12.03 -14.77
C ASN A 84 -7.66 13.21 -15.75
N ALA A 85 -7.00 14.31 -15.40
CA ALA A 85 -6.94 15.50 -16.25
C ALA A 85 -5.81 15.44 -17.29
N ASP A 86 -4.87 14.51 -17.13
CA ASP A 86 -3.60 14.50 -17.86
C ASP A 86 -3.65 13.61 -19.12
N GLN A 87 -4.52 12.61 -19.12
CA GLN A 87 -4.62 11.64 -20.22
C GLN A 87 -6.00 10.99 -20.31
N ASP A 88 -6.29 10.42 -21.49
CA ASP A 88 -7.43 9.55 -21.71
C ASP A 88 -7.30 8.26 -20.88
N VAL A 89 -8.43 7.78 -20.35
CA VAL A 89 -8.48 6.61 -19.47
C VAL A 89 -9.07 5.41 -20.20
N ASP A 90 -8.23 4.40 -20.45
CA ASP A 90 -8.68 3.09 -20.94
C ASP A 90 -8.52 2.04 -19.84
N LEU A 91 -9.61 1.82 -19.09
CA LEU A 91 -9.64 0.87 -17.98
C LEU A 91 -9.33 -0.57 -18.43
N LYS A 92 -9.72 -0.96 -19.65
CA LYS A 92 -9.51 -2.32 -20.14
C LYS A 92 -8.03 -2.59 -20.42
N ALA A 93 -7.31 -1.57 -20.87
CA ALA A 93 -5.87 -1.64 -21.12
C ALA A 93 -5.02 -1.47 -19.86
N GLN A 94 -5.47 -0.64 -18.91
CA GLN A 94 -4.69 -0.21 -17.75
C GLN A 94 -4.85 -1.13 -16.53
N LEU A 95 -6.04 -1.65 -16.27
CA LEU A 95 -6.33 -2.34 -15.01
C LEU A 95 -5.82 -3.79 -14.98
N PRO A 96 -5.14 -4.20 -13.88
CA PRO A 96 -4.74 -5.59 -13.71
C PRO A 96 -5.93 -6.54 -13.57
N GLY A 97 -5.78 -7.74 -14.12
CA GLY A 97 -6.73 -8.83 -13.92
C GLY A 97 -6.55 -9.49 -12.54
N TRP A 98 -7.58 -10.17 -12.06
CA TRP A 98 -7.48 -11.06 -10.90
C TRP A 98 -7.53 -12.51 -11.36
N ALA A 99 -6.85 -13.38 -10.60
CA ALA A 99 -6.94 -14.81 -10.85
C ALA A 99 -8.33 -15.28 -10.43
N THR A 100 -9.18 -15.63 -11.39
CA THR A 100 -10.28 -16.56 -11.13
C THR A 100 -9.66 -17.89 -10.71
N ASN A 101 -10.24 -18.57 -9.72
CA ASN A 101 -9.78 -19.90 -9.29
C ASN A 101 -10.05 -20.93 -10.41
N GLU A 102 -9.36 -20.80 -11.52
CA GLU A 102 -9.08 -21.89 -12.43
C GLU A 102 -7.90 -22.63 -11.84
N THR A 103 -8.11 -23.92 -11.60
CA THR A 103 -7.12 -24.89 -11.11
C THR A 103 -5.71 -24.55 -11.57
N PRO A 104 -4.70 -24.52 -10.68
CA PRO A 104 -3.32 -24.29 -11.11
C PRO A 104 -2.96 -25.41 -12.10
N GLN A 105 -2.85 -25.06 -13.38
CA GLN A 105 -2.12 -25.90 -14.33
C GLN A 105 -0.69 -25.94 -13.81
N ALA A 106 -0.34 -27.08 -13.21
CA ALA A 106 1.02 -27.41 -12.86
C ALA A 106 1.87 -27.27 -14.12
N GLU A 107 2.68 -26.23 -14.19
CA GLU A 107 3.83 -26.20 -15.07
C GLU A 107 4.77 -27.32 -14.60
N ALA A 108 4.61 -28.49 -15.22
CA ALA A 108 5.48 -29.62 -15.08
C ALA A 108 6.87 -29.28 -15.65
N SER A 109 7.69 -28.59 -14.86
CA SER A 109 9.13 -28.57 -15.06
C SER A 109 9.71 -29.81 -14.40
N ALA A 110 9.89 -30.86 -15.21
CA ALA A 110 10.62 -32.05 -14.84
C ALA A 110 12.06 -31.67 -14.44
N SER A 111 12.35 -31.68 -13.14
CA SER A 111 13.69 -31.86 -12.63
C SER A 111 13.66 -32.94 -11.55
N THR A 112 13.93 -34.16 -11.99
CA THR A 112 14.28 -35.30 -11.14
C THR A 112 15.52 -34.95 -10.33
N ARG A 113 15.36 -34.63 -9.05
CA ARG A 113 16.44 -34.80 -8.06
C ARG A 113 15.90 -35.64 -6.92
N LYS A 114 16.58 -36.77 -6.74
CA LYS A 114 16.32 -37.80 -5.74
C LYS A 114 16.30 -37.19 -4.35
N ASP A 115 15.36 -37.69 -3.54
CA ASP A 115 15.41 -37.67 -2.08
C ASP A 115 16.80 -38.06 -1.58
N GLU A 116 17.41 -37.21 -0.76
CA GLU A 116 18.16 -37.62 0.42
C GLU A 116 18.44 -36.40 1.32
N ASP A 117 18.26 -36.61 2.64
CA ASP A 117 18.56 -35.73 3.77
C ASP A 117 17.74 -34.44 3.99
N THR A 118 16.49 -34.64 4.43
CA THR A 118 15.84 -33.67 5.31
C THR A 118 16.36 -33.82 6.74
N MET A 119 17.29 -32.95 7.14
CA MET A 119 17.69 -32.81 8.54
C MET A 119 16.48 -32.46 9.42
N LYS A 120 16.00 -33.45 10.18
CA LYS A 120 14.86 -33.33 11.11
C LYS A 120 15.31 -32.68 12.42
N ILE A 121 15.36 -31.36 12.45
CA ILE A 121 15.81 -30.61 13.64
C ILE A 121 14.71 -30.49 14.71
N ALA A 122 13.42 -30.55 14.38
CA ALA A 122 12.36 -30.65 15.40
C ALA A 122 11.00 -31.12 14.84
N TRP A 123 10.53 -32.27 15.32
CA TRP A 123 9.19 -32.82 15.04
C TRP A 123 8.04 -31.86 15.38
N ARG A 124 8.28 -30.89 16.29
CA ARG A 124 7.30 -29.89 16.72
C ARG A 124 6.81 -28.93 15.63
N TYR A 125 7.57 -28.73 14.54
CA TYR A 125 7.17 -27.83 13.46
C TYR A 125 6.47 -28.54 12.29
N GLN A 126 6.40 -29.87 12.32
CA GLN A 126 5.81 -30.65 11.22
C GLN A 126 4.28 -30.48 11.12
N ASN A 127 3.63 -30.19 12.24
CA ASN A 127 2.18 -30.01 12.34
C ASN A 127 1.78 -28.56 12.69
N MET A 128 2.72 -27.61 12.61
CA MET A 128 2.39 -26.20 12.76
C MET A 128 1.78 -25.73 11.42
N PRO A 129 0.68 -24.94 11.43
CA PRO A 129 0.23 -24.29 10.21
C PRO A 129 1.42 -23.55 9.60
N ARG A 130 1.76 -23.84 8.34
CA ARG A 130 2.73 -23.02 7.62
C ARG A 130 2.14 -21.62 7.58
N VAL A 131 2.67 -20.74 8.42
CA VAL A 131 2.42 -19.32 8.32
C VAL A 131 3.20 -18.90 7.09
N ASP A 132 2.56 -18.97 5.92
CA ASP A 132 2.98 -18.12 4.82
C ASP A 132 3.01 -16.70 5.41
N SER A 133 4.09 -15.95 5.21
CA SER A 133 4.17 -14.52 5.55
C SER A 133 3.23 -13.66 4.69
N GLU A 134 2.09 -14.23 4.33
CA GLU A 134 1.02 -13.66 3.54
C GLU A 134 -0.24 -13.84 4.39
N GLY A 135 -0.78 -12.73 4.89
CA GLY A 135 -1.94 -12.68 5.79
C GLY A 135 -3.24 -13.18 5.15
N SER A 136 -3.32 -14.48 4.90
CA SER A 136 -4.57 -15.19 4.70
C SER A 136 -5.23 -15.34 6.06
N HIS A 137 -6.11 -14.40 6.41
CA HIS A 137 -7.13 -14.64 7.41
C HIS A 137 -8.09 -15.70 6.85
N THR A 138 -7.72 -16.97 6.96
CA THR A 138 -8.66 -18.08 6.79
C THR A 138 -9.63 -18.05 7.97
N GLY A 139 -10.68 -17.24 7.82
CA GLY A 139 -11.95 -17.47 8.50
C GLY A 139 -12.48 -18.85 8.10
N ALA A 140 -13.04 -19.54 9.08
CA ALA A 140 -13.45 -20.93 9.01
C ALA A 140 -14.29 -21.29 7.78
N ASN A 141 -14.11 -22.54 7.32
CA ASN A 141 -15.00 -23.27 6.42
C ASN A 141 -16.48 -22.93 6.68
N SER A 142 -17.07 -22.10 5.81
CA SER A 142 -18.52 -22.02 5.61
C SER A 142 -18.77 -22.22 4.12
N ALA A 143 -18.95 -23.48 3.73
CA ALA A 143 -19.11 -23.91 2.35
C ALA A 143 -20.50 -23.56 1.76
N ASN A 144 -21.09 -22.39 2.07
CA ASN A 144 -22.42 -22.06 1.52
C ASN A 144 -22.81 -20.57 1.44
N SER A 145 -21.86 -19.64 1.39
CA SER A 145 -22.14 -18.26 0.97
C SER A 145 -21.08 -17.83 -0.05
N GLN A 146 -21.50 -17.41 -1.25
CA GLN A 146 -20.65 -16.68 -2.20
C GLN A 146 -20.29 -15.32 -1.58
N GLU A 147 -19.41 -15.32 -0.59
CA GLU A 147 -18.89 -14.09 0.02
C GLU A 147 -17.79 -13.53 -0.86
N VAL A 148 -17.99 -12.29 -1.32
CA VAL A 148 -16.98 -11.54 -2.06
C VAL A 148 -15.78 -11.33 -1.13
N PRO A 149 -14.55 -11.70 -1.54
CA PRO A 149 -13.37 -11.54 -0.70
C PRO A 149 -13.12 -10.06 -0.37
N PHE A 150 -12.47 -9.80 0.77
CA PHE A 150 -12.10 -8.44 1.17
C PHE A 150 -11.06 -7.81 0.22
N CYS A 151 -10.12 -8.62 -0.25
CA CYS A 151 -9.07 -8.25 -1.18
C CYS A 151 -8.88 -9.40 -2.17
N ASP A 152 -8.96 -9.09 -3.46
CA ASP A 152 -8.74 -10.05 -4.53
C ASP A 152 -7.25 -10.20 -4.83
N ARG A 153 -6.89 -11.35 -5.41
CA ARG A 153 -5.52 -11.62 -5.83
C ARG A 153 -5.32 -11.18 -7.28
N PHE A 154 -4.82 -9.96 -7.45
CA PHE A 154 -4.47 -9.41 -8.75
C PHE A 154 -3.12 -9.94 -9.28
N ASP A 155 -3.03 -10.07 -10.59
CA ASP A 155 -1.79 -10.37 -11.32
C ASP A 155 -1.56 -9.30 -12.39
N LEU A 156 -0.47 -8.55 -12.26
CA LEU A 156 -0.09 -7.47 -13.19
C LEU A 156 0.20 -7.95 -14.62
N MET A 157 0.48 -9.24 -14.81
CA MET A 157 0.64 -9.81 -16.15
C MET A 157 -0.72 -10.08 -16.83
N LEU A 158 -1.81 -10.09 -16.06
CA LEU A 158 -3.15 -10.23 -16.58
C LEU A 158 -3.80 -8.85 -16.78
N ARG A 159 -4.82 -8.81 -17.62
CA ARG A 159 -5.68 -7.64 -17.78
C ARG A 159 -7.09 -7.97 -17.31
N ILE A 160 -7.76 -6.96 -16.83
CA ILE A 160 -9.17 -7.08 -16.42
C ILE A 160 -10.00 -7.61 -17.59
N GLN A 161 -10.95 -8.50 -17.29
CA GLN A 161 -11.84 -9.01 -18.32
C GLN A 161 -12.74 -7.86 -18.83
N PRO A 162 -12.86 -7.63 -20.15
CA PRO A 162 -13.66 -6.54 -20.69
C PRO A 162 -15.11 -6.57 -20.20
N GLN A 163 -15.69 -7.77 -20.06
CA GLN A 163 -17.05 -7.98 -19.55
C GLN A 163 -17.23 -7.47 -18.12
N ALA A 164 -16.21 -7.60 -17.27
CA ALA A 164 -16.27 -7.12 -15.89
C ALA A 164 -16.29 -5.59 -15.85
N VAL A 165 -15.53 -4.92 -16.72
CA VAL A 165 -15.56 -3.45 -16.86
C VAL A 165 -16.91 -2.99 -17.39
N ASP A 166 -17.45 -3.67 -18.40
CA ASP A 166 -18.72 -3.29 -19.04
C ASP A 166 -19.94 -3.47 -18.11
N GLN A 167 -19.88 -4.41 -17.17
CA GLN A 167 -20.92 -4.64 -16.16
C GLN A 167 -20.76 -3.77 -14.90
N ALA A 168 -19.59 -3.16 -14.72
CA ALA A 168 -19.28 -2.39 -13.53
C ALA A 168 -19.92 -0.99 -13.56
N GLN A 169 -20.22 -0.47 -12.36
CA GLN A 169 -20.69 0.90 -12.20
C GLN A 169 -19.48 1.85 -12.18
N VAL A 170 -19.02 2.29 -13.35
CA VAL A 170 -17.86 3.17 -13.47
C VAL A 170 -18.23 4.50 -14.14
N GLU A 171 -17.81 5.60 -13.52
CA GLU A 171 -17.84 6.94 -14.10
C GLU A 171 -16.40 7.43 -14.32
N VAL A 172 -16.06 7.71 -15.58
CA VAL A 172 -14.73 8.20 -15.97
C VAL A 172 -14.83 9.66 -16.39
N PHE A 173 -13.95 10.48 -15.83
CA PHE A 173 -13.73 11.88 -16.19
C PHE A 173 -12.28 12.02 -16.64
N ASP A 174 -12.05 11.77 -17.92
CA ASP A 174 -10.75 11.96 -18.58
C ASP A 174 -10.55 13.41 -19.04
N GLU A 175 -9.37 13.71 -19.58
CA GLU A 175 -8.98 15.04 -20.07
C GLU A 175 -10.08 15.69 -20.92
N ARG A 176 -10.56 14.98 -21.95
CA ARG A 176 -11.54 15.51 -22.90
C ARG A 176 -12.87 15.82 -22.22
N ARG A 177 -13.40 14.87 -21.45
CA ARG A 177 -14.68 15.05 -20.76
C ARG A 177 -14.60 16.15 -19.70
N LEU A 178 -13.48 16.24 -18.98
CA LEU A 178 -13.26 17.28 -17.98
C LEU A 178 -13.19 18.67 -18.62
N LEU A 179 -12.46 18.82 -19.73
CA LEU A 179 -12.39 20.08 -20.47
C LEU A 179 -13.77 20.50 -20.98
N GLU A 180 -14.53 19.59 -21.57
CA GLU A 180 -15.89 19.87 -22.05
C GLU A 180 -16.82 20.33 -20.92
N LEU A 181 -16.80 19.63 -19.78
CA LEU A 181 -17.65 19.96 -18.64
C LEU A 181 -17.21 21.27 -17.96
N ALA A 182 -15.91 21.44 -17.70
CA ALA A 182 -15.37 22.60 -16.99
C ALA A 182 -15.49 23.90 -17.81
N ASN A 183 -15.37 23.82 -19.14
CA ASN A 183 -15.57 24.98 -20.02
C ASN A 183 -17.04 25.40 -20.14
N GLY A 184 -17.97 24.61 -19.61
CA GLY A 184 -19.37 24.99 -19.50
C GLY A 184 -19.56 26.26 -18.65
N ALA A 185 -20.65 27.00 -18.92
CA ALA A 185 -20.96 28.26 -18.25
C ALA A 185 -21.06 28.15 -16.71
N LYS A 186 -21.30 26.94 -16.18
CA LYS A 186 -21.42 26.67 -14.75
C LYS A 186 -20.09 26.79 -14.01
N TYR A 187 -18.98 26.36 -14.62
CA TYR A 187 -17.69 26.23 -13.93
C TYR A 187 -16.65 27.23 -14.39
N ALA A 188 -16.89 27.94 -15.50
CA ALA A 188 -16.00 28.99 -16.01
C ALA A 188 -14.53 28.53 -16.14
N GLY A 189 -14.32 27.26 -16.52
CA GLY A 189 -13.00 26.64 -16.67
C GLY A 189 -12.39 26.10 -15.39
N ASP A 190 -13.07 26.13 -14.23
CA ASP A 190 -12.55 25.55 -12.98
C ASP A 190 -12.84 24.05 -12.91
N MET A 191 -11.82 23.24 -13.19
CA MET A 191 -11.93 21.77 -13.13
C MET A 191 -12.14 21.27 -11.70
N TYR A 192 -11.57 21.92 -10.70
CA TYR A 192 -11.74 21.51 -9.30
C TYR A 192 -13.19 21.62 -8.86
N GLU A 193 -13.86 22.74 -9.18
CA GLU A 193 -15.29 22.91 -8.89
C GLU A 193 -16.16 21.93 -9.69
N CYS A 194 -15.81 21.69 -10.96
CA CYS A 194 -16.49 20.70 -11.80
C CYS A 194 -16.45 19.29 -11.19
N VAL A 195 -15.26 18.80 -10.85
CA VAL A 195 -15.05 17.46 -10.26
C VAL A 195 -15.75 17.35 -8.91
N LEU A 196 -15.64 18.39 -8.08
CA LEU A 196 -16.25 18.40 -6.76
C LEU A 196 -17.78 18.30 -6.82
N ASP A 197 -18.40 19.05 -7.73
CA ASP A 197 -19.85 18.99 -7.96
C ASP A 197 -20.29 17.60 -8.44
N LYS A 198 -19.55 16.98 -9.37
CA LYS A 198 -19.86 15.63 -9.86
C LYS A 198 -19.74 14.58 -8.75
N ILE A 199 -18.71 14.66 -7.92
CA ILE A 199 -18.56 13.82 -6.74
C ILE A 199 -19.72 14.05 -5.77
N SER A 200 -20.13 15.31 -5.56
CA SER A 200 -21.26 15.65 -4.69
C SER A 200 -22.58 15.06 -5.20
N GLU A 201 -22.84 15.15 -6.51
CA GLU A 201 -24.00 14.54 -7.17
C GLU A 201 -24.02 13.03 -6.93
N MET A 202 -22.91 12.33 -7.18
CA MET A 202 -22.79 10.89 -6.92
C MET A 202 -23.02 10.54 -5.44
N ILE A 203 -22.43 11.28 -4.50
CA ILE A 203 -22.63 11.03 -3.07
C ILE A 203 -24.10 11.21 -2.70
N ASN A 204 -24.75 12.24 -3.22
CA ASN A 204 -26.15 12.53 -2.96
C ASN A 204 -27.11 11.50 -3.57
N ASP A 205 -26.73 10.86 -4.68
CA ASP A 205 -27.56 9.89 -5.39
C ASP A 205 -27.72 8.56 -4.62
N GLY A 206 -26.70 8.12 -3.87
CA GLY A 206 -26.82 6.85 -3.15
C GLY A 206 -25.78 6.53 -2.08
N PHE A 207 -24.79 7.40 -1.87
CA PHE A 207 -23.67 7.10 -0.96
C PHE A 207 -23.63 8.00 0.28
N SER A 208 -24.54 8.95 0.45
CA SER A 208 -24.62 9.77 1.66
C SER A 208 -24.97 8.92 2.88
N SER A 209 -24.23 9.05 3.97
CA SER A 209 -24.55 8.38 5.23
C SER A 209 -25.61 9.12 6.05
N LEU A 210 -25.97 10.34 5.65
CA LEU A 210 -26.96 11.18 6.33
C LEU A 210 -28.39 10.86 5.89
N LYS A 211 -28.58 10.31 4.69
CA LYS A 211 -29.89 9.96 4.18
C LYS A 211 -30.31 8.59 4.74
N PRO A 212 -31.47 8.49 5.43
CA PRO A 212 -31.99 7.18 5.81
C PRO A 212 -32.26 6.37 4.55
N THR A 213 -31.87 5.10 4.57
CA THR A 213 -32.07 4.20 3.44
C THR A 213 -33.58 4.05 3.21
N SER A 214 -34.07 4.39 2.01
CA SER A 214 -35.50 4.43 1.67
C SER A 214 -36.18 3.05 1.71
N ALA A 215 -35.41 1.96 1.82
CA ALA A 215 -35.89 0.62 2.10
C ALA A 215 -35.03 -0.05 3.20
N PRO A 216 -35.64 -0.71 4.20
CA PRO A 216 -34.94 -1.50 5.23
C PRO A 216 -34.03 -2.60 4.67
N ALA A 217 -34.18 -2.95 3.38
CA ALA A 217 -33.49 -4.03 2.69
C ALA A 217 -32.59 -3.57 1.52
N ALA A 218 -32.43 -2.27 1.27
CA ALA A 218 -31.49 -1.83 0.23
C ALA A 218 -30.06 -1.99 0.73
N ASN A 219 -29.29 -2.86 0.08
CA ASN A 219 -27.88 -3.08 0.40
C ASN A 219 -27.10 -1.79 0.11
N ARG A 220 -26.39 -1.28 1.12
CA ARG A 220 -25.48 -0.15 0.95
C ARG A 220 -24.29 -0.59 0.10
N ASN A 221 -23.85 0.27 -0.81
CA ASN A 221 -22.65 0.07 -1.62
C ASN A 221 -21.58 1.12 -1.27
N ILE A 222 -20.35 0.92 -1.74
CA ILE A 222 -19.23 1.86 -1.57
C ILE A 222 -18.95 2.58 -2.88
N LEU A 223 -18.64 3.88 -2.79
CA LEU A 223 -18.08 4.69 -3.86
C LEU A 223 -16.57 4.81 -3.68
N ARG A 224 -15.79 4.35 -4.66
CA ARG A 224 -14.33 4.52 -4.71
C ARG A 224 -14.01 5.63 -5.69
N ILE A 225 -13.26 6.62 -5.24
CA ILE A 225 -12.86 7.78 -6.04
C ILE A 225 -11.36 7.71 -6.24
N GLU A 226 -10.95 7.64 -7.50
CA GLU A 226 -9.57 7.71 -7.94
C GLU A 226 -9.32 9.10 -8.54
N LEU A 227 -8.37 9.85 -7.98
CA LEU A 227 -7.91 11.11 -8.54
C LEU A 227 -6.45 10.96 -8.98
N ALA A 228 -6.22 10.87 -10.28
CA ALA A 228 -4.90 10.77 -10.87
C ALA A 228 -4.25 12.15 -11.02
N SER A 229 -2.97 12.25 -10.64
CA SER A 229 -2.09 13.40 -10.77
C SER A 229 -2.76 14.74 -10.41
N LEU A 230 -3.42 14.79 -9.25
CA LEU A 230 -4.13 15.96 -8.77
C LEU A 230 -3.18 17.15 -8.66
N GLY A 231 -3.48 18.28 -9.32
CA GLY A 231 -2.59 19.44 -9.29
C GLY A 231 -1.43 19.38 -10.29
N SER A 232 -1.44 18.43 -11.24
CA SER A 232 -0.62 18.53 -12.44
C SER A 232 -0.87 19.85 -13.19
N GLY A 233 -0.02 20.14 -14.19
CA GLY A 233 -0.19 21.31 -15.05
C GLY A 233 -1.49 21.35 -15.86
N PHE A 234 -2.23 20.24 -15.94
CA PHE A 234 -3.49 20.14 -16.67
C PHE A 234 -4.71 20.54 -15.83
N TRP A 235 -4.57 20.59 -14.50
CA TRP A 235 -5.66 21.02 -13.63
C TRP A 235 -5.81 22.55 -13.64
N SER A 236 -6.94 23.02 -14.18
CA SER A 236 -7.29 24.45 -14.13
C SER A 236 -8.13 24.78 -12.90
N GLY A 237 -7.73 25.84 -12.18
CA GLY A 237 -8.46 26.37 -11.04
C GLY A 237 -8.57 27.90 -11.11
N SER A 238 -9.64 28.44 -10.54
CA SER A 238 -9.91 29.88 -10.54
C SER A 238 -8.85 30.69 -9.77
N ASN A 239 -8.17 30.08 -8.79
CA ASN A 239 -7.18 30.75 -7.96
C ASN A 239 -6.09 29.78 -7.46
N SER A 240 -5.01 30.32 -6.93
CA SER A 240 -3.88 29.55 -6.37
C SER A 240 -4.24 28.67 -5.16
N LEU A 241 -5.40 28.89 -4.54
CA LEU A 241 -5.92 28.10 -3.43
C LEU A 241 -6.97 27.08 -3.86
N SER A 242 -7.28 26.95 -5.16
CA SER A 242 -8.35 26.07 -5.66
C SER A 242 -8.13 24.62 -5.22
N ILE A 243 -6.91 24.09 -5.33
CA ILE A 243 -6.57 22.74 -4.86
C ILE A 243 -6.81 22.55 -3.34
N LEU A 244 -6.47 23.56 -2.53
CA LEU A 244 -6.66 23.49 -1.08
C LEU A 244 -8.14 23.56 -0.70
N LYS A 245 -8.92 24.43 -1.38
CA LYS A 245 -10.37 24.53 -1.21
C LYS A 245 -11.05 23.23 -1.63
N PHE A 246 -10.63 22.66 -2.76
CA PHE A 246 -11.10 21.38 -3.27
C PHE A 246 -10.89 20.26 -2.25
N LEU A 247 -9.65 20.06 -1.79
CA LEU A 247 -9.33 19.01 -0.83
C LEU A 247 -10.06 19.19 0.50
N TYR A 248 -10.18 20.43 0.99
CA TYR A 248 -10.95 20.74 2.19
C TYR A 248 -12.42 20.36 2.06
N ARG A 249 -13.08 20.73 0.95
CA ARG A 249 -14.49 20.40 0.69
C ARG A 249 -14.68 18.90 0.46
N LEU A 250 -13.81 18.28 -0.33
CA LEU A 250 -13.82 16.84 -0.59
C LEU A 250 -13.70 16.06 0.71
N ARG A 251 -12.75 16.41 1.58
CA ARG A 251 -12.60 15.79 2.90
C ARG A 251 -13.89 15.88 3.71
N GLY A 252 -14.52 17.05 3.76
CA GLY A 252 -15.80 17.25 4.45
C GLY A 252 -16.92 16.36 3.91
N MET A 253 -17.06 16.24 2.59
CA MET A 253 -18.05 15.37 1.95
C MET A 253 -17.80 13.89 2.26
N LEU A 254 -16.54 13.44 2.22
CA LEU A 254 -16.20 12.04 2.47
C LEU A 254 -16.60 11.58 3.87
N ARG A 255 -16.47 12.43 4.90
CA ARG A 255 -16.83 12.08 6.30
C ARG A 255 -18.26 11.61 6.49
N TYR A 256 -19.18 12.09 5.66
CA TYR A 256 -20.61 11.81 5.76
C TYR A 256 -21.10 10.99 4.55
N SER A 257 -20.24 10.10 4.06
CA SER A 257 -20.53 9.24 2.92
C SER A 257 -19.94 7.84 3.08
N TYR A 258 -20.48 6.90 2.31
CA TYR A 258 -19.93 5.59 2.02
C TYR A 258 -18.93 5.67 0.86
N ALA A 259 -18.09 6.71 0.84
CA ALA A 259 -17.09 6.92 -0.19
C ALA A 259 -15.67 6.88 0.38
N VAL A 260 -14.70 6.50 -0.44
CA VAL A 260 -13.27 6.52 -0.12
C VAL A 260 -12.51 7.13 -1.30
N CYS A 261 -11.46 7.89 -1.02
CA CYS A 261 -10.68 8.55 -2.08
C CYS A 261 -9.21 8.16 -2.02
N MET A 262 -8.65 7.74 -3.16
CA MET A 262 -7.22 7.56 -3.37
C MET A 262 -6.76 8.59 -4.41
N ILE A 263 -5.74 9.36 -4.05
CA ILE A 263 -5.22 10.49 -4.81
C ILE A 263 -3.75 10.21 -5.11
N SER A 264 -3.32 10.46 -6.34
CA SER A 264 -1.90 10.63 -6.66
C SER A 264 -1.61 12.12 -6.84
N PHE A 265 -0.45 12.56 -6.36
CA PHE A 265 -0.05 13.96 -6.34
C PHE A 265 1.40 14.12 -6.83
N PRO A 266 1.65 14.84 -7.94
CA PRO A 266 2.97 15.00 -8.53
C PRO A 266 3.84 15.97 -7.74
N VAL A 267 4.32 15.54 -6.56
CA VAL A 267 5.02 16.41 -5.60
C VAL A 267 6.30 17.04 -6.18
N HIS A 268 6.95 16.36 -7.12
CA HIS A 268 8.15 16.83 -7.82
C HIS A 268 7.91 18.10 -8.66
N LEU A 269 6.65 18.45 -8.97
CA LEU A 269 6.28 19.72 -9.60
C LEU A 269 6.19 20.89 -8.60
N TYR A 270 6.19 20.59 -7.31
CA TYR A 270 6.06 21.53 -6.20
C TYR A 270 7.36 21.62 -5.38
N GLU A 271 8.50 21.55 -6.07
CA GLU A 271 9.83 21.69 -5.49
C GLU A 271 10.56 22.85 -6.15
N ASP A 272 11.26 23.65 -5.34
CA ASP A 272 12.16 24.70 -5.80
C ASP A 272 13.56 24.42 -5.24
N ALA A 273 14.55 24.29 -6.13
CA ALA A 273 15.94 23.94 -5.80
C ALA A 273 16.08 22.72 -4.84
N GLY A 274 15.20 21.71 -4.98
CA GLY A 274 15.20 20.51 -4.13
C GLY A 274 14.54 20.71 -2.76
N VAL A 275 13.85 21.84 -2.55
CA VAL A 275 13.07 22.12 -1.34
C VAL A 275 11.58 22.10 -1.69
N ARG A 276 10.81 21.29 -0.97
CA ARG A 276 9.35 21.25 -1.09
C ARG A 276 8.72 22.61 -0.78
N LEU A 277 7.84 23.06 -1.67
CA LEU A 277 7.07 24.28 -1.45
C LEU A 277 6.14 24.14 -0.23
N PRO A 278 5.89 25.22 0.55
CA PRO A 278 5.03 25.17 1.73
C PRO A 278 3.60 24.69 1.48
N VAL A 279 3.12 24.79 0.23
CA VAL A 279 1.79 24.31 -0.18
C VAL A 279 1.66 22.80 -0.05
N VAL A 280 2.74 22.03 -0.28
CA VAL A 280 2.74 20.56 -0.18
C VAL A 280 2.36 20.14 1.24
N ARG A 281 2.97 20.73 2.26
CA ARG A 281 2.62 20.46 3.68
C ARG A 281 1.16 20.78 4.00
N ARG A 282 0.58 21.82 3.37
CA ARG A 282 -0.85 22.16 3.54
C ARG A 282 -1.74 21.10 2.90
N ILE A 283 -1.37 20.60 1.73
CA ILE A 283 -2.05 19.50 1.03
C ILE A 283 -1.99 18.22 1.87
N GLU A 284 -0.80 17.84 2.35
CA GLU A 284 -0.58 16.69 3.25
C GLU A 284 -1.47 16.78 4.52
N HIS A 285 -1.64 17.99 5.08
CA HIS A 285 -2.49 18.22 6.24
C HIS A 285 -3.98 18.03 5.96
N LEU A 286 -4.44 18.29 4.75
CA LEU A 286 -5.84 18.09 4.34
C LEU A 286 -6.18 16.62 4.07
N CYS A 287 -5.20 15.79 3.71
CA CYS A 287 -5.38 14.36 3.51
C CYS A 287 -5.42 13.60 4.84
N ASP A 288 -6.00 12.39 4.90
CA ASP A 288 -6.02 11.59 6.14
C ASP A 288 -4.80 10.70 6.28
N ALA A 289 -4.35 10.15 5.16
CA ALA A 289 -3.15 9.37 5.04
C ALA A 289 -2.31 9.92 3.88
N VAL A 290 -1.00 9.91 4.04
CA VAL A 290 -0.04 10.36 3.03
C VAL A 290 1.12 9.38 3.03
N ILE A 291 1.37 8.79 1.86
CA ILE A 291 2.54 7.97 1.58
C ILE A 291 3.31 8.59 0.41
N GLU A 292 4.63 8.47 0.43
CA GLU A 292 5.50 8.89 -0.66
C GLU A 292 6.18 7.66 -1.24
N LEU A 293 6.17 7.57 -2.57
CA LEU A 293 6.97 6.59 -3.28
C LEU A 293 8.25 7.27 -3.75
N GLU A 294 9.39 6.78 -3.30
CA GLU A 294 10.70 7.27 -3.73
C GLU A 294 11.39 6.18 -4.55
N SER A 295 11.27 6.23 -5.89
CA SER A 295 11.97 5.27 -6.75
C SER A 295 13.48 5.51 -6.77
N PHE A 296 14.26 4.43 -6.75
CA PHE A 296 15.71 4.49 -6.96
C PHE A 296 16.09 5.04 -8.33
N GLU A 297 15.20 4.97 -9.31
CA GLU A 297 15.36 5.58 -10.63
C GLU A 297 15.05 7.09 -10.58
N GLY A 298 14.02 7.48 -9.82
CA GLY A 298 13.58 8.87 -9.67
C GLY A 298 14.53 9.76 -8.85
N THR A 299 15.13 9.26 -7.77
CA THR A 299 15.97 10.07 -6.85
C THR A 299 17.29 10.55 -7.48
N TYR A 300 17.85 9.78 -8.42
CA TYR A 300 19.22 9.99 -8.91
C TYR A 300 19.29 10.48 -10.35
N ALA A 301 18.21 11.08 -10.85
CA ALA A 301 18.08 11.44 -12.25
C ALA A 301 18.86 12.71 -12.65
N LYS A 302 20.20 12.68 -12.56
CA LYS A 302 20.97 13.28 -13.65
C LYS A 302 21.01 12.24 -14.78
N PRO A 303 20.78 12.62 -16.05
CA PRO A 303 20.77 11.66 -17.16
C PRO A 303 22.02 10.76 -17.23
N ALA A 304 23.17 11.26 -16.78
CA ALA A 304 24.42 10.51 -16.73
C ALA A 304 24.43 9.37 -15.68
N ASP A 305 23.76 9.54 -14.54
CA ASP A 305 23.77 8.58 -13.43
C ASP A 305 22.86 7.37 -13.74
N ILE A 306 21.79 7.57 -14.51
CA ILE A 306 20.88 6.53 -15.00
C ILE A 306 21.63 5.56 -15.93
N VAL A 307 22.38 6.10 -16.91
CA VAL A 307 23.17 5.31 -17.86
C VAL A 307 24.30 4.54 -17.15
N ALA A 308 24.96 5.16 -16.17
CA ALA A 308 26.02 4.53 -15.40
C ALA A 308 25.53 3.32 -14.57
N ARG A 309 24.28 3.35 -14.07
CA ARG A 309 23.66 2.23 -13.33
C ARG A 309 23.18 1.10 -14.24
N GLN A 310 22.62 1.41 -15.42
CA GLN A 310 22.32 0.37 -16.40
C GLN A 310 23.57 -0.42 -16.83
N MET A 311 24.73 0.24 -16.84
CA MET A 311 26.03 -0.37 -17.16
C MET A 311 26.64 -1.16 -16.00
N LYS A 312 26.42 -0.74 -14.74
CA LYS A 312 26.92 -1.42 -13.53
C LYS A 312 25.78 -2.15 -12.84
N GLY A 313 25.48 -3.35 -13.32
CA GLY A 313 24.51 -4.26 -12.70
C GLY A 313 24.93 -4.66 -11.28
N ASN A 314 24.61 -3.83 -10.28
CA ASN A 314 24.74 -4.20 -8.88
C ASN A 314 23.64 -5.21 -8.54
N ALA A 315 24.01 -6.48 -8.44
CA ALA A 315 23.12 -7.59 -8.08
C ALA A 315 22.41 -7.41 -6.73
N ALA A 316 22.96 -6.56 -5.84
CA ALA A 316 22.42 -6.30 -4.50
C ALA A 316 21.27 -5.27 -4.46
N THR A 317 21.14 -4.42 -5.48
CA THR A 317 20.05 -3.42 -5.61
C THR A 317 18.91 -3.89 -6.51
N GLN A 318 18.92 -5.15 -6.96
CA GLN A 318 17.90 -5.68 -7.88
C GLN A 318 16.60 -6.13 -7.19
N GLU A 319 16.55 -6.20 -5.85
CA GLU A 319 15.35 -6.69 -5.18
C GLU A 319 14.27 -5.62 -5.01
N TYR A 320 14.67 -4.37 -4.72
CA TYR A 320 13.77 -3.26 -4.44
C TYR A 320 13.84 -2.20 -5.54
N HIS A 321 12.71 -1.54 -5.79
CA HIS A 321 12.57 -0.52 -6.83
C HIS A 321 12.52 0.91 -6.25
N GLY A 322 12.37 1.03 -4.93
CA GLY A 322 12.35 2.29 -4.21
C GLY A 322 11.98 2.15 -2.75
N PHE A 323 12.00 3.29 -2.03
CA PHE A 323 11.52 3.41 -0.66
C PHE A 323 10.05 3.84 -0.62
N VAL A 324 9.38 3.52 0.50
CA VAL A 324 8.06 4.03 0.82
C VAL A 324 8.18 4.84 2.11
N HIS A 325 7.86 6.13 2.06
CA HIS A 325 7.83 6.97 3.25
C HIS A 325 6.41 7.21 3.70
N ILE A 326 6.20 7.22 5.01
CA ILE A 326 4.89 7.46 5.60
C ILE A 326 4.91 8.82 6.27
N HIS A 327 4.30 9.80 5.61
CA HIS A 327 4.17 11.15 6.17
C HIS A 327 2.98 11.24 7.13
N LYS A 328 1.91 10.49 6.85
CA LYS A 328 0.68 10.54 7.67
C LYS A 328 -0.12 9.24 7.58
N LEU A 329 -0.68 8.82 8.71
CA LEU A 329 -1.57 7.66 8.80
C LEU A 329 -2.99 8.08 9.21
N PRO A 330 -4.01 7.30 8.78
CA PRO A 330 -5.39 7.65 9.03
C PRO A 330 -5.71 7.56 10.54
N ARG A 331 -6.32 8.63 11.04
CA ARG A 331 -6.75 8.80 12.45
C ARG A 331 -8.20 9.24 12.53
N LEU A 332 -9.05 8.68 11.66
CA LEU A 332 -10.49 8.94 11.74
C LEU A 332 -11.00 8.42 13.09
N ASN A 333 -11.86 9.17 13.78
CA ASN A 333 -12.51 8.80 15.04
C ASN A 333 -11.59 8.18 16.12
N SER A 334 -10.28 8.43 16.07
CA SER A 334 -9.28 7.86 16.97
C SER A 334 -8.11 8.84 17.12
N LEU A 335 -7.56 8.93 18.32
CA LEU A 335 -6.37 9.75 18.58
C LEU A 335 -5.08 9.12 18.03
N THR A 336 -5.10 7.80 17.80
CA THR A 336 -3.93 7.02 17.37
C THR A 336 -4.25 6.28 16.08
N ALA A 337 -3.25 6.16 15.21
CA ALA A 337 -3.37 5.40 13.96
C ALA A 337 -3.37 3.89 14.27
N SER A 338 -4.15 3.12 13.51
CA SER A 338 -4.30 1.68 13.72
C SER A 338 -3.07 0.85 13.34
N MET A 339 -2.16 1.40 12.52
CA MET A 339 -0.95 0.72 12.04
C MET A 339 -0.11 0.12 13.17
N GLY A 340 0.22 0.90 14.21
CA GLY A 340 1.23 0.50 15.20
C GLY A 340 0.88 -0.75 16.02
N ARG A 341 -0.37 -1.22 15.95
CA ARG A 341 -0.86 -2.42 16.64
C ARG A 341 -1.19 -3.58 15.72
N LEU A 342 -1.47 -3.31 14.45
CA LEU A 342 -1.98 -4.30 13.50
C LEU A 342 -0.99 -4.63 12.38
N SER A 343 -0.06 -3.72 12.08
CA SER A 343 0.87 -3.91 10.97
C SER A 343 1.99 -4.87 11.36
N LEU A 344 2.13 -5.93 10.56
CA LEU A 344 3.25 -6.87 10.67
C LEU A 344 4.58 -6.21 10.30
N LEU A 345 4.54 -5.22 9.39
CA LEU A 345 5.71 -4.46 8.98
C LEU A 345 6.30 -3.61 10.12
N HIS A 346 5.48 -3.21 11.10
CA HIS A 346 5.93 -2.41 12.24
C HIS A 346 6.31 -3.25 13.48
N THR A 347 5.60 -4.36 13.72
CA THR A 347 5.76 -5.18 14.94
C THR A 347 6.98 -6.10 14.91
N GLY A 348 7.58 -6.35 13.74
CA GLY A 348 8.78 -7.17 13.56
C GLY A 348 10.12 -6.46 13.82
N GLY A 349 10.13 -5.30 14.49
CA GLY A 349 11.34 -4.49 14.70
C GLY A 349 11.74 -3.60 13.50
N GLY A 350 10.88 -3.52 12.48
CA GLY A 350 11.01 -2.58 11.38
C GLY A 350 10.58 -1.18 11.81
N SER A 351 11.51 -0.21 11.78
CA SER A 351 11.14 1.20 11.88
C SER A 351 10.26 1.58 10.69
N ALA A 352 9.29 2.49 10.90
CA ALA A 352 8.49 3.05 9.81
C ALA A 352 9.34 3.72 8.71
N ASN A 353 10.60 4.03 9.02
CA ASN A 353 11.58 4.62 8.11
C ASN A 353 12.35 3.61 7.26
N ASN A 354 12.08 2.30 7.41
CA ASN A 354 12.80 1.23 6.72
C ASN A 354 11.85 0.44 5.80
N LEU A 355 11.02 1.11 5.01
CA LEU A 355 10.10 0.44 4.09
C LEU A 355 10.56 0.62 2.65
N ALA A 356 10.53 -0.46 1.90
CA ALA A 356 10.81 -0.45 0.48
C ALA A 356 9.70 -1.16 -0.30
N PHE A 357 9.50 -0.72 -1.54
CA PHE A 357 8.59 -1.39 -2.45
C PHE A 357 9.36 -2.14 -3.52
N ARG A 358 8.75 -3.24 -3.98
CA ARG A 358 9.22 -3.99 -5.14
C ARG A 358 8.07 -4.25 -6.08
N LEU A 359 8.31 -4.00 -7.36
CA LEU A 359 7.42 -4.39 -8.44
C LEU A 359 7.99 -5.66 -9.08
N ARG A 360 7.43 -6.81 -8.74
CA ARG A 360 7.72 -8.07 -9.44
C ARG A 360 6.79 -8.17 -10.65
N ARG A 361 7.10 -9.09 -11.58
CA ARG A 361 6.29 -9.32 -12.81
C ARG A 361 4.79 -9.44 -12.56
N LYS A 362 4.38 -10.08 -11.46
CA LYS A 362 2.98 -10.36 -11.14
C LYS A 362 2.40 -9.47 -10.04
N LYS A 363 3.22 -8.91 -9.14
CA LYS A 363 2.74 -8.27 -7.91
C LYS A 363 3.57 -7.07 -7.49
N PHE A 364 2.90 -6.07 -6.94
CA PHE A 364 3.51 -4.99 -6.17
C PHE A 364 3.47 -5.37 -4.68
N SER A 365 4.57 -5.19 -3.95
CA SER A 365 4.63 -5.46 -2.51
C SER A 365 5.50 -4.45 -1.78
N ILE A 366 5.07 -4.07 -0.58
CA ILE A 366 5.80 -3.23 0.38
C ILE A 366 6.33 -4.13 1.49
N GLU A 367 7.62 -4.02 1.77
CA GLU A 367 8.34 -4.88 2.73
C GLU A 367 9.34 -4.04 3.53
N THR A 368 9.77 -4.58 4.67
CA THR A 368 10.88 -3.98 5.42
C THR A 368 12.15 -4.06 4.57
N TYR A 369 12.80 -2.92 4.38
CA TYR A 369 14.07 -2.85 3.69
C TYR A 369 15.17 -3.47 4.55
N HIS A 370 15.89 -4.41 3.96
CA HIS A 370 17.09 -5.00 4.56
C HIS A 370 18.29 -4.65 3.70
N LEU A 371 19.35 -4.17 4.35
CA LEU A 371 20.63 -3.96 3.69
C LEU A 371 21.11 -5.31 3.13
N PRO A 372 21.59 -5.36 1.88
CA PRO A 372 22.20 -6.57 1.36
C PRO A 372 23.39 -6.94 2.24
N ILE A 373 23.53 -8.24 2.55
CA ILE A 373 24.64 -8.75 3.35
C ILE A 373 25.94 -8.42 2.61
N GLU A 374 26.78 -7.54 3.19
CA GLU A 374 28.10 -7.23 2.62
C GLU A 374 28.87 -8.54 2.41
N GLY A 375 29.31 -8.78 1.16
CA GLY A 375 30.13 -9.93 0.77
C GLY A 375 29.43 -11.04 -0.01
N GLY A 376 28.09 -11.01 -0.11
CA GLY A 376 27.36 -12.08 -0.80
C GLY A 376 27.59 -13.46 -0.17
N VAL A 377 26.87 -14.47 -0.64
CA VAL A 377 26.97 -15.85 -0.10
C VAL A 377 28.36 -16.47 -0.37
N SER A 378 29.18 -15.84 -1.23
CA SER A 378 30.47 -16.35 -1.68
C SER A 378 31.68 -15.83 -0.91
N GLU A 379 31.57 -14.78 -0.08
CA GLU A 379 32.65 -14.29 0.78
C GLU A 379 32.46 -14.66 2.26
N ARG A 380 32.02 -15.89 2.56
CA ARG A 380 32.22 -16.43 3.90
C ARG A 380 33.73 -16.67 4.10
N ARG A 381 34.47 -15.61 4.40
CA ARG A 381 35.89 -15.68 4.76
C ARG A 381 35.96 -16.36 6.12
N VAL A 382 36.18 -17.67 6.11
CA VAL A 382 36.73 -18.35 7.28
C VAL A 382 38.09 -17.68 7.53
N PRO A 383 38.34 -17.10 8.72
CA PRO A 383 39.68 -16.64 9.05
C PRO A 383 40.62 -17.83 8.82
N LYS A 384 41.59 -17.69 7.91
CA LYS A 384 42.67 -18.65 7.82
C LYS A 384 43.51 -18.44 9.08
N ASP A 385 43.62 -19.48 9.90
CA ASP A 385 44.63 -19.54 10.94
C ASP A 385 46.00 -19.52 10.26
N ASP A 386 46.61 -18.34 10.16
CA ASP A 386 47.99 -18.24 9.70
C ASP A 386 48.90 -18.87 10.78
N PRO A 387 49.72 -19.88 10.43
CA PRO A 387 50.63 -20.49 11.38
C PRO A 387 51.76 -19.51 11.71
N LYS A 388 51.67 -18.93 12.92
CA LYS A 388 52.77 -18.39 13.74
C LYS A 388 53.89 -17.67 12.99
N ALA A 389 53.79 -16.34 12.92
CA ALA A 389 54.99 -15.50 12.87
C ALA A 389 55.72 -15.60 14.22
N LEU A 390 56.86 -16.29 14.26
CA LEU A 390 57.80 -16.24 15.38
C LEU A 390 58.27 -14.80 15.59
N ARG A 391 57.97 -14.22 16.76
CA ARG A 391 58.70 -13.07 17.29
C ARG A 391 59.88 -13.59 18.13
N PRO A 392 61.12 -13.10 17.94
CA PRO A 392 62.24 -13.54 18.75
C PRO A 392 62.23 -12.84 20.13
N GLY A 393 62.31 -13.66 21.17
CA GLY A 393 62.99 -13.35 22.43
C GLY A 393 62.33 -12.35 23.38
N ILE A 394 61.72 -12.86 24.45
CA ILE A 394 61.98 -12.45 25.84
C ILE A 394 61.76 -13.68 26.73
N SER A 395 62.68 -13.86 27.67
CA SER A 395 62.93 -15.03 28.51
C SER A 395 61.84 -15.36 29.52
N VAL A 396 61.80 -16.65 29.85
CA VAL A 396 60.87 -17.39 30.71
C VAL A 396 61.07 -17.08 32.20
N GLY A 397 59.94 -17.04 32.93
CA GLY A 397 59.82 -17.33 34.36
C GLY A 397 58.58 -16.68 34.96
N GLY A 398 57.62 -17.34 35.59
CA GLY A 398 57.27 -18.75 35.75
C GLY A 398 55.94 -18.81 36.52
N GLY A 399 55.15 -19.87 36.31
CA GLY A 399 54.18 -20.38 37.29
C GLY A 399 52.79 -19.70 37.43
N MET A 400 51.78 -20.50 37.10
CA MET A 400 50.43 -20.58 37.70
C MET A 400 49.38 -19.48 37.47
N GLY A 401 48.18 -19.94 37.07
CA GLY A 401 46.97 -19.60 37.83
C GLY A 401 45.86 -18.89 37.06
N CYS A 402 44.79 -19.63 36.79
CA CYS A 402 43.47 -19.10 36.46
C CYS A 402 42.98 -18.16 37.58
N GLY A 403 42.67 -16.90 37.26
CA GLY A 403 42.18 -15.92 38.20
C GLY A 403 41.46 -14.76 37.52
N SER A 404 40.18 -14.64 37.81
CA SER A 404 39.23 -13.57 37.45
C SER A 404 39.77 -12.16 37.70
N THR A 405 39.66 -11.27 36.71
CA THR A 405 39.94 -9.84 36.85
C THR A 405 38.89 -9.15 37.73
N PRO A 406 39.28 -8.34 38.74
CA PRO A 406 38.35 -7.53 39.52
C PRO A 406 37.80 -6.35 38.72
N GLY A 407 36.52 -6.02 38.97
CA GLY A 407 35.79 -4.93 38.31
C GLY A 407 36.33 -3.53 38.63
N ARG A 408 36.17 -2.62 37.67
CA ARG A 408 36.49 -1.19 37.78
C ARG A 408 35.67 -0.53 38.90
N GLN A 409 36.30 0.31 39.72
CA GLN A 409 35.64 1.14 40.73
C GLN A 409 34.81 2.24 40.06
N ASP A 410 33.60 2.46 40.61
CA ASP A 410 32.59 3.41 40.15
C ASP A 410 32.96 4.85 40.58
N PRO A 411 32.87 5.89 39.73
CA PRO A 411 33.42 7.21 40.04
C PRO A 411 32.61 8.07 41.03
N LEU A 412 31.76 7.48 41.86
CA LEU A 412 30.85 8.22 42.78
C LEU A 412 30.86 7.72 44.23
N GLU A 413 31.92 7.02 44.66
CA GLU A 413 32.23 6.93 46.09
C GLU A 413 33.15 8.10 46.47
N PHE A 414 32.65 8.94 47.39
CA PHE A 414 33.27 10.20 47.81
C PHE A 414 34.58 10.04 48.58
#